data_AF-A0A9P7DHQ1-F1
#
_entry.id   AF-A0A9P7DHQ1-F1
#
_cell.length_a   1.000
_cell.length_b   1.000
_cell.length_c   1.000
_cell.angle_alpha   90.00
_cell.angle_beta   90.00
_cell.angle_gamma   90.00
#
_symmetry.space_group_name_H-M   'P 1'
#
loop_
_entity.id
_entity.type
_entity.pdbx_description
1 polymer ?
#
loop_
_entity_poly.entity_id
_entity_poly.type
_entity_poly.pdbx_seq_one_letter_code
_entity_poly.pdbx_strand_id
1 'polypeptide(L)'
;MARSLVVASIGLLCSSSFASALSWNATEYMFVFGDSYSTDGYNISAGINSPVPGYTSSDGQNWVQFLTGTYNQKAVKTFDLAYSGATIDAALVPPYRPTVLSVVDQVAQFDKYLASKPSGAAWDSTNSLFAVWIGINDIGNSESWTNITRVKFYGTLMDRLFSQVEDLHSKGARSFLFLTVPSVNRAPLYIQQGPKAAAKMGTNVAEYNTQLTQSVRTFKSKHPDLDTVTVVDTQPIFNVLLDNWQTFGFVNVTGYCEAYENGTPTTTYQVEDCAPVSNYFWLNDLHPLFTVHNILAKAVSTALSGYPATQIAI
;
A
#
# COMPACT_ATOMS: atom_id res chain seq x y z
N MET A 1 59.80 45.97 -23.14
CA MET A 1 58.66 45.62 -24.02
C MET A 1 58.09 44.30 -23.54
N ALA A 2 56.92 44.34 -22.91
CA ALA A 2 56.25 43.17 -22.34
C ALA A 2 55.32 42.53 -23.38
N ARG A 3 55.29 41.19 -23.43
CA ARG A 3 54.19 40.43 -24.04
C ARG A 3 53.88 39.24 -23.13
N SER A 4 52.85 39.41 -22.30
CA SER A 4 52.23 38.31 -21.56
C SER A 4 51.16 37.67 -22.46
N LEU A 5 51.32 36.37 -22.75
CA LEU A 5 50.24 35.56 -23.31
C LEU A 5 49.30 35.15 -22.17
N VAL A 6 48.03 35.55 -22.27
CA VAL A 6 46.95 35.01 -21.45
C VAL A 6 46.32 33.87 -22.25
N VAL A 7 46.46 32.64 -21.75
CA VAL A 7 45.74 31.47 -22.27
C VAL A 7 44.39 31.43 -21.54
N ALA A 8 43.30 31.66 -22.27
CA ALA A 8 41.95 31.49 -21.75
C ALA A 8 41.53 30.02 -21.89
N SER A 9 41.48 29.29 -20.78
CA SER A 9 40.91 27.95 -20.71
C SER A 9 39.39 28.07 -20.60
N ILE A 10 38.66 27.75 -21.67
CA ILE A 10 37.19 27.62 -21.64
C ILE A 10 36.87 26.24 -21.03
N GLY A 11 36.49 26.22 -19.75
CA GLY A 11 35.92 25.02 -19.13
C GLY A 11 34.47 24.85 -19.56
N LEU A 12 34.16 23.77 -20.28
CA LEU A 12 32.76 23.34 -20.47
C LEU A 12 32.22 22.89 -19.11
N LEU A 13 31.32 23.68 -18.53
CA LEU A 13 30.45 23.24 -17.44
C LEU A 13 29.37 22.33 -18.04
N CYS A 14 29.57 21.03 -17.96
CA CYS A 14 28.48 20.08 -18.09
C CYS A 14 27.56 20.26 -16.88
N SER A 15 26.46 21.00 -17.06
CA SER A 15 25.35 21.01 -16.12
C SER A 15 24.69 19.63 -16.16
N SER A 16 25.17 18.69 -15.35
CA SER A 16 24.42 17.48 -15.04
C SER A 16 23.19 17.91 -14.26
N SER A 17 22.05 18.06 -14.96
CA SER A 17 20.74 18.17 -14.34
C SER A 17 20.49 16.89 -13.56
N PHE A 18 20.74 16.92 -12.25
CA PHE A 18 20.20 15.90 -11.37
C PHE A 18 18.68 16.03 -11.46
N ALA A 19 18.01 15.06 -12.08
CA ALA A 19 16.57 14.95 -11.97
C ALA A 19 16.25 14.85 -10.48
N SER A 20 15.42 15.76 -9.97
CA SER A 20 14.96 15.69 -8.59
C SER A 20 14.04 14.48 -8.44
N ALA A 21 14.22 13.71 -7.37
CA ALA A 21 13.40 12.54 -7.11
C ALA A 21 11.90 12.86 -7.14
N LEU A 22 11.07 11.96 -7.71
CA LEU A 22 9.63 12.12 -7.76
C LEU A 22 9.10 12.41 -6.36
N SER A 23 8.55 13.62 -6.21
CA SER A 23 7.82 14.01 -5.01
C SER A 23 6.34 13.68 -5.18
N TRP A 24 5.64 13.51 -4.06
CA TRP A 24 4.19 13.32 -4.08
C TRP A 24 3.46 14.40 -4.91
N ASN A 25 3.89 15.66 -4.81
CA ASN A 25 3.30 16.78 -5.53
C ASN A 25 3.54 16.78 -7.04
N ALA A 26 4.52 16.01 -7.51
CA ALA A 26 4.82 15.81 -8.92
C ALA A 26 4.16 14.54 -9.50
N THR A 27 3.48 13.74 -8.66
CA THR A 27 2.80 12.52 -9.10
C THR A 27 1.51 12.88 -9.83
N GLU A 28 1.40 12.45 -11.09
CA GLU A 28 0.21 12.62 -11.92
C GLU A 28 -0.56 11.30 -12.08
N TYR A 29 0.15 10.17 -12.03
CA TYR A 29 -0.40 8.83 -12.17
C TYR A 29 -0.03 7.96 -10.98
N MET A 30 -1.01 7.25 -10.43
CA MET A 30 -0.79 6.28 -9.36
C MET A 30 -1.39 4.93 -9.75
N PHE A 31 -0.59 3.88 -9.63
CA PHE A 31 -1.00 2.49 -9.87
C PHE A 31 -0.95 1.76 -8.54
N VAL A 32 -2.06 1.14 -8.14
CA VAL A 32 -2.16 0.45 -6.84
C VAL A 32 -2.35 -1.03 -7.05
N PHE A 33 -1.54 -1.82 -6.34
CA PHE A 33 -1.60 -3.27 -6.30
C PHE A 33 -1.76 -3.70 -4.84
N GLY A 34 -2.68 -4.61 -4.56
CA GLY A 34 -2.96 -4.98 -3.19
C GLY A 34 -4.23 -5.77 -3.00
N ASP A 35 -4.77 -5.71 -1.79
CA ASP A 35 -5.90 -6.51 -1.35
C ASP A 35 -7.12 -5.67 -0.91
N SER A 36 -7.93 -6.20 0.01
CA SER A 36 -9.14 -5.57 0.53
C SER A 36 -8.89 -4.23 1.21
N TYR A 37 -7.68 -3.97 1.71
CA TYR A 37 -7.33 -2.70 2.35
C TYR A 37 -7.13 -1.57 1.33
N SER A 38 -6.98 -1.90 0.04
CA SER A 38 -6.71 -0.91 -1.01
C SER A 38 -7.81 -0.81 -2.06
N THR A 39 -8.50 -1.92 -2.39
CA THR A 39 -9.51 -1.96 -3.46
C THR A 39 -10.65 -0.94 -3.26
N ASP A 40 -11.05 -0.32 -4.36
CA ASP A 40 -12.25 0.52 -4.48
C ASP A 40 -13.28 0.00 -5.52
N GLY A 41 -12.97 -1.15 -6.13
CA GLY A 41 -13.81 -1.81 -7.14
C GLY A 41 -13.62 -1.31 -8.57
N TYR A 42 -12.61 -0.48 -8.83
CA TYR A 42 -12.20 -0.11 -10.18
C TYR A 42 -11.96 -1.35 -11.06
N ASN A 43 -12.41 -1.29 -12.31
CA ASN A 43 -12.27 -2.39 -13.26
C ASN A 43 -11.64 -1.91 -14.57
N ILE A 44 -10.32 -2.09 -14.69
CA ILE A 44 -9.56 -1.69 -15.87
C ILE A 44 -10.01 -2.42 -17.15
N SER A 45 -10.56 -3.62 -17.04
CA SER A 45 -11.06 -4.38 -18.20
C SER A 45 -12.30 -3.75 -18.84
N ALA A 46 -13.01 -2.89 -18.10
CA ALA A 46 -14.10 -2.07 -18.63
C ALA A 46 -13.61 -0.76 -19.28
N GLY A 47 -12.29 -0.50 -19.26
CA GLY A 47 -11.64 0.64 -19.89
C GLY A 47 -10.95 1.58 -18.89
N ILE A 48 -10.03 2.40 -19.41
CA ILE A 48 -9.19 3.35 -18.64
C ILE A 48 -10.02 4.33 -17.80
N ASN A 49 -11.22 4.69 -18.28
CA ASN A 49 -12.14 5.62 -17.63
C ASN A 49 -13.34 4.91 -17.00
N SER A 50 -13.23 3.63 -16.67
CA SER A 50 -14.31 2.93 -15.98
C SER A 50 -14.61 3.62 -14.64
N PRO A 51 -15.88 3.64 -14.21
CA PRO A 51 -16.28 4.28 -12.98
C PRO A 51 -15.66 3.55 -11.77
N VAL A 52 -15.39 4.32 -10.71
CA VAL A 52 -15.01 3.78 -9.40
C VAL A 52 -16.27 3.65 -8.57
N PRO A 53 -16.76 2.44 -8.29
CA PRO A 53 -18.02 2.24 -7.57
C PRO A 53 -17.90 2.50 -6.07
N GLY A 54 -16.68 2.58 -5.52
CA GLY A 54 -16.45 2.78 -4.08
C GLY A 54 -16.71 1.52 -3.26
N TYR A 55 -16.47 0.34 -3.85
CA TYR A 55 -16.55 -0.94 -3.16
C TYR A 55 -15.30 -1.13 -2.29
N THR A 56 -15.33 -0.53 -1.10
CA THR A 56 -14.25 -0.60 -0.11
C THR A 56 -14.63 -1.53 1.05
N SER A 57 -13.63 -1.95 1.82
CA SER A 57 -13.83 -2.71 3.07
C SER A 57 -13.80 -1.83 4.33
N SER A 58 -13.84 -0.50 4.16
CA SER A 58 -13.61 0.49 5.21
C SER A 58 -14.84 1.30 5.59
N ASP A 59 -16.03 0.95 5.06
CA ASP A 59 -17.30 1.68 5.25
C ASP A 59 -17.21 3.17 4.91
N GLY A 60 -16.50 3.46 3.82
CA GLY A 60 -16.14 4.82 3.42
C GLY A 60 -14.87 4.80 2.57
N GLN A 61 -14.21 5.95 2.42
CA GLN A 61 -12.99 6.03 1.64
C GLN A 61 -11.86 5.18 2.24
N ASN A 62 -11.12 4.47 1.42
CA ASN A 62 -9.89 3.79 1.84
C ASN A 62 -8.67 4.74 1.75
N TRP A 63 -7.48 4.23 2.08
CA TRP A 63 -6.26 5.05 2.14
C TRP A 63 -5.86 5.63 0.77
N VAL A 64 -6.12 4.89 -0.32
CA VAL A 64 -5.83 5.33 -1.69
C VAL A 64 -6.69 6.54 -2.00
N GLN A 65 -7.99 6.44 -1.72
CA GLN A 65 -8.96 7.50 -2.01
C GLN A 65 -8.71 8.76 -1.16
N PHE A 66 -8.32 8.61 0.11
CA PHE A 66 -7.89 9.76 0.92
C PHE A 66 -6.56 10.35 0.43
N LEU A 67 -5.58 9.51 0.06
CA LEU A 67 -4.29 9.99 -0.40
C LEU A 67 -4.45 10.83 -1.68
N THR A 68 -5.18 10.31 -2.66
CA THR A 68 -5.32 10.92 -4.00
C THR A 68 -6.45 11.95 -4.10
N GLY A 69 -7.38 11.98 -3.14
CA GLY A 69 -8.50 12.92 -3.12
C GLY A 69 -8.46 13.99 -2.01
N THR A 70 -7.71 13.76 -0.92
CA THR A 70 -7.63 14.68 0.22
C THR A 70 -6.20 15.19 0.45
N TYR A 71 -5.20 14.31 0.34
CA TYR A 71 -3.81 14.64 0.66
C TYR A 71 -2.93 14.89 -0.57
N ASN A 72 -3.54 15.22 -1.70
CA ASN A 72 -2.89 15.60 -2.95
C ASN A 72 -2.93 17.12 -3.15
N GLN A 73 -1.91 17.67 -3.82
CA GLN A 73 -1.92 19.09 -4.23
C GLN A 73 -2.45 19.30 -5.64
N LYS A 74 -2.40 18.26 -6.48
CA LYS A 74 -2.89 18.24 -7.85
C LYS A 74 -3.71 16.99 -8.08
N ALA A 75 -4.60 17.02 -9.07
CA ALA A 75 -5.37 15.84 -9.45
C ALA A 75 -4.43 14.69 -9.84
N VAL A 76 -4.63 13.52 -9.21
CA VAL A 76 -3.88 12.31 -9.49
C VAL A 76 -4.81 11.32 -10.19
N LYS A 77 -4.44 10.85 -11.38
CA LYS A 77 -5.15 9.77 -12.06
C LYS A 77 -4.74 8.45 -11.40
N THR A 78 -5.69 7.84 -10.69
CA THR A 78 -5.44 6.61 -9.94
C THR A 78 -6.02 5.41 -10.69
N PHE A 79 -5.21 4.36 -10.82
CA PHE A 79 -5.59 3.05 -11.34
C PHE A 79 -5.43 2.05 -10.20
N ASP A 80 -6.50 1.83 -9.46
CA ASP A 80 -6.51 0.87 -8.36
C ASP A 80 -6.81 -0.53 -8.90
N LEU A 81 -5.76 -1.33 -9.06
CA LEU A 81 -5.85 -2.71 -9.51
C LEU A 81 -5.97 -3.68 -8.33
N ALA A 82 -5.98 -3.19 -7.08
CA ALA A 82 -6.13 -4.04 -5.92
C ALA A 82 -7.44 -4.82 -5.95
N TYR A 83 -7.45 -6.00 -5.34
CA TYR A 83 -8.61 -6.88 -5.35
C TYR A 83 -8.81 -7.53 -3.98
N SER A 84 -10.05 -7.50 -3.48
CA SER A 84 -10.36 -8.04 -2.15
C SER A 84 -9.95 -9.51 -1.99
N GLY A 85 -9.19 -9.81 -0.93
CA GLY A 85 -8.68 -11.15 -0.63
C GLY A 85 -7.48 -11.60 -1.47
N ALA A 86 -6.89 -10.71 -2.29
CA ALA A 86 -5.70 -11.01 -3.07
C ALA A 86 -4.55 -11.54 -2.20
N THR A 87 -3.89 -12.56 -2.71
CA THR A 87 -2.56 -13.01 -2.29
C THR A 87 -1.53 -12.53 -3.32
N ILE A 88 -0.23 -12.72 -3.04
CA ILE A 88 0.81 -12.42 -4.03
C ILE A 88 0.60 -13.24 -5.31
N ASP A 89 0.40 -14.55 -5.15
CA ASP A 89 0.14 -15.48 -6.26
C ASP A 89 -0.78 -16.60 -5.77
N ALA A 90 -1.90 -16.80 -6.46
CA ALA A 90 -2.89 -17.84 -6.15
C ALA A 90 -2.31 -19.27 -6.25
N ALA A 91 -1.24 -19.48 -7.03
CA ALA A 91 -0.55 -20.76 -7.13
C ALA A 91 0.36 -21.05 -5.92
N LEU A 92 0.80 -20.02 -5.19
CA LEU A 92 1.60 -20.18 -3.97
C LEU A 92 0.72 -20.21 -2.73
N VAL A 93 -0.25 -19.31 -2.64
CA VAL A 93 -1.26 -19.25 -1.57
C VAL A 93 -2.63 -19.05 -2.22
N PRO A 94 -3.47 -20.10 -2.24
CA PRO A 94 -4.82 -19.97 -2.76
C PRO A 94 -5.62 -18.93 -1.97
N PRO A 95 -6.31 -17.99 -2.66
CA PRO A 95 -7.27 -17.10 -2.01
C PRO A 95 -8.56 -17.84 -1.64
N TYR A 96 -9.47 -17.16 -0.96
CA TYR A 96 -10.73 -17.76 -0.49
C TYR A 96 -11.66 -18.24 -1.61
N ARG A 97 -11.47 -17.76 -2.85
CA ARG A 97 -12.17 -18.20 -4.08
C ARG A 97 -11.24 -18.09 -5.30
N PRO A 98 -11.35 -18.99 -6.29
CA PRO A 98 -10.46 -19.01 -7.46
C PRO A 98 -10.61 -17.82 -8.41
N THR A 99 -11.66 -17.01 -8.24
CA THR A 99 -11.91 -15.80 -9.04
C THR A 99 -11.22 -14.55 -8.49
N VAL A 100 -10.60 -14.64 -7.31
CA VAL A 100 -9.88 -13.54 -6.69
C VAL A 100 -8.59 -13.29 -7.46
N LEU A 101 -8.36 -12.04 -7.86
CA LEU A 101 -7.18 -11.64 -8.63
C LEU A 101 -5.99 -11.43 -7.69
N SER A 102 -4.97 -12.27 -7.83
CA SER A 102 -3.69 -12.12 -7.11
C SER A 102 -2.87 -10.94 -7.65
N VAL A 103 -1.82 -10.52 -6.96
CA VAL A 103 -0.92 -9.44 -7.48
C VAL A 103 -0.34 -9.80 -8.85
N VAL A 104 -0.07 -11.07 -9.12
CA VAL A 104 0.33 -11.54 -10.47
C VAL A 104 -0.73 -11.22 -11.53
N ASP A 105 -2.02 -11.43 -11.21
CA ASP A 105 -3.11 -11.11 -12.12
C ASP A 105 -3.29 -9.59 -12.29
N GLN A 106 -3.09 -8.83 -11.21
CA GLN A 106 -3.16 -7.36 -11.22
C GLN A 106 -2.04 -6.76 -12.07
N VAL A 107 -0.82 -7.28 -11.98
CA VAL A 107 0.31 -6.88 -12.84
C VAL A 107 0.05 -7.30 -14.29
N ALA A 108 -0.53 -8.48 -14.53
CA ALA A 108 -0.94 -8.89 -15.88
C ALA A 108 -2.01 -7.94 -16.48
N GLN A 109 -2.93 -7.42 -15.65
CA GLN A 109 -3.87 -6.39 -16.08
C GLN A 109 -3.17 -5.07 -16.40
N PHE A 110 -2.23 -4.63 -15.56
CA PHE A 110 -1.39 -3.47 -15.86
C PHE A 110 -0.67 -3.63 -17.21
N ASP A 111 -0.02 -4.78 -17.43
CA ASP A 111 0.69 -5.09 -18.65
C ASP A 111 -0.20 -5.04 -19.90
N LYS A 112 -1.42 -5.57 -19.76
CA LYS A 112 -2.38 -5.60 -20.86
C LYS A 112 -2.94 -4.23 -21.20
N TYR A 113 -3.22 -3.39 -20.20
CA TYR A 113 -4.05 -2.21 -20.38
C TYR A 113 -3.31 -0.88 -20.19
N LEU A 114 -2.22 -0.85 -19.44
CA LEU A 114 -1.59 0.39 -18.97
C LEU A 114 -0.11 0.49 -19.37
N ALA A 115 0.60 -0.63 -19.55
CA ALA A 115 2.02 -0.62 -19.94
C ALA A 115 2.29 0.04 -21.30
N SER A 116 1.33 0.00 -22.23
CA SER A 116 1.40 0.66 -23.53
C SER A 116 1.19 2.18 -23.47
N LYS A 117 0.89 2.73 -22.28
CA LYS A 117 0.64 4.17 -22.03
C LYS A 117 -0.46 4.74 -22.92
N PRO A 118 -1.66 4.14 -22.92
CA PRO A 118 -2.75 4.57 -23.79
C PRO A 118 -3.25 5.97 -23.44
N SER A 119 -4.06 6.55 -24.34
CA SER A 119 -4.73 7.83 -24.06
C SER A 119 -5.56 7.76 -22.77
N GLY A 120 -5.33 8.72 -21.86
CA GLY A 120 -5.93 8.74 -20.52
C GLY A 120 -5.07 8.06 -19.43
N ALA A 121 -3.96 7.41 -19.81
CA ALA A 121 -2.94 6.84 -18.93
C ALA A 121 -1.55 7.07 -19.53
N ALA A 122 -1.22 8.31 -19.88
CA ALA A 122 0.06 8.68 -20.52
C ALA A 122 1.15 8.93 -19.47
N TRP A 123 1.48 7.88 -18.71
CA TRP A 123 2.44 7.92 -17.61
C TRP A 123 3.87 7.66 -18.09
N ASP A 124 4.85 8.15 -17.33
CA ASP A 124 6.27 7.81 -17.48
C ASP A 124 6.98 7.75 -16.13
N SER A 125 8.28 7.46 -16.15
CA SER A 125 9.09 7.29 -14.94
C SER A 125 9.14 8.53 -14.02
N THR A 126 8.86 9.71 -14.54
CA THR A 126 9.02 11.01 -13.86
C THR A 126 7.73 11.56 -13.28
N ASN A 127 6.57 10.94 -13.57
CA ASN A 127 5.26 11.40 -13.08
C ASN A 127 4.37 10.27 -12.51
N SER A 128 4.90 9.06 -12.35
CA SER A 128 4.12 7.90 -11.89
C SER A 128 4.65 7.25 -10.62
N LEU A 129 3.71 6.87 -9.74
CA LEU A 129 3.98 6.14 -8.50
C LEU A 129 3.29 4.77 -8.53
N PHE A 130 4.04 3.72 -8.21
CA PHE A 130 3.55 2.34 -8.13
C PHE A 130 3.48 1.92 -6.66
N ALA A 131 2.26 1.79 -6.13
CA ALA A 131 2.04 1.44 -4.74
C ALA A 131 1.64 -0.02 -4.57
N VAL A 132 2.27 -0.69 -3.60
CA VAL A 132 2.03 -2.10 -3.29
C VAL A 132 1.74 -2.23 -1.80
N TRP A 133 0.55 -2.74 -1.46
CA TRP A 133 0.19 -3.14 -0.10
C TRP A 133 -0.50 -4.50 -0.10
N ILE A 134 0.26 -5.53 0.27
CA ILE A 134 -0.14 -6.93 0.19
C ILE A 134 0.50 -7.73 1.32
N GLY A 135 -0.11 -8.86 1.67
CA GLY A 135 0.48 -9.88 2.55
C GLY A 135 -0.46 -10.38 3.66
N ILE A 136 -1.54 -9.64 3.97
CA ILE A 136 -2.52 -10.04 5.00
C ILE A 136 -3.07 -11.43 4.69
N ASN A 137 -3.51 -11.66 3.45
CA ASN A 137 -4.09 -12.94 3.02
C ASN A 137 -3.02 -14.04 2.90
N ASP A 138 -1.81 -13.73 2.42
CA ASP A 138 -0.72 -14.71 2.35
C ASP A 138 -0.35 -15.25 3.74
N ILE A 139 -0.26 -14.36 4.73
CA ILE A 139 0.02 -14.73 6.11
C ILE A 139 -1.14 -15.50 6.73
N GLY A 140 -2.37 -15.01 6.58
CA GLY A 140 -3.58 -15.60 7.15
C GLY A 140 -3.90 -16.98 6.57
N ASN A 141 -3.92 -17.11 5.25
CA ASN A 141 -4.30 -18.35 4.56
C ASN A 141 -3.26 -19.47 4.72
N SER A 142 -1.99 -19.10 4.95
CA SER A 142 -0.92 -20.06 5.19
C SER A 142 -0.70 -20.36 6.68
N GLU A 143 -1.38 -19.68 7.61
CA GLU A 143 -1.11 -19.70 9.07
C GLU A 143 -1.09 -21.11 9.67
N SER A 144 -2.01 -21.96 9.21
CA SER A 144 -2.22 -23.32 9.71
C SER A 144 -1.32 -24.37 9.04
N TRP A 145 -0.55 -23.99 8.02
CA TRP A 145 0.29 -24.92 7.27
C TRP A 145 1.47 -25.39 8.11
N THR A 146 1.63 -26.71 8.22
CA THR A 146 2.67 -27.37 9.03
C THR A 146 3.82 -27.95 8.19
N ASN A 147 3.67 -27.99 6.87
CA ASN A 147 4.66 -28.49 5.91
C ASN A 147 5.63 -27.42 5.40
N ILE A 148 5.61 -26.22 5.99
CA ILE A 148 6.47 -25.08 5.63
C ILE A 148 7.22 -24.54 6.84
N THR A 149 8.33 -23.85 6.59
CA THR A 149 8.92 -22.93 7.58
C THR A 149 8.62 -21.50 7.13
N ARG A 150 8.26 -20.62 8.06
CA ARG A 150 7.85 -19.23 7.75
C ARG A 150 8.94 -18.47 7.02
N VAL A 151 10.17 -18.52 7.55
CA VAL A 151 11.33 -17.85 6.97
C VAL A 151 11.52 -18.26 5.50
N LYS A 152 11.56 -19.56 5.20
CA LYS A 152 11.78 -20.05 3.83
C LYS A 152 10.59 -19.72 2.92
N PHE A 153 9.37 -19.94 3.41
CA PHE A 153 8.17 -19.74 2.58
C PHE A 153 7.93 -18.27 2.26
N TYR A 154 8.11 -17.37 3.23
CA TYR A 154 8.02 -15.94 2.96
C TYR A 154 9.14 -15.46 2.03
N GLY A 155 10.29 -16.13 2.02
CA GLY A 155 11.32 -15.91 1.00
C GLY A 155 10.80 -16.20 -0.41
N THR A 156 10.14 -17.34 -0.60
CA THR A 156 9.47 -17.68 -1.87
C THR A 156 8.40 -16.65 -2.26
N LEU A 157 7.61 -16.16 -1.29
CA LEU A 157 6.61 -15.12 -1.55
C LEU A 157 7.26 -13.80 -1.96
N MET A 158 8.35 -13.40 -1.30
CA MET A 158 9.09 -12.18 -1.64
C MET A 158 9.73 -12.30 -3.02
N ASP A 159 10.34 -13.43 -3.36
CA ASP A 159 10.89 -13.67 -4.70
C ASP A 159 9.79 -13.51 -5.77
N ARG A 160 8.59 -14.02 -5.48
CA ARG A 160 7.46 -13.90 -6.40
C ARG A 160 6.90 -12.49 -6.51
N LEU A 161 6.74 -11.79 -5.38
CA LEU A 161 6.29 -10.39 -5.37
C LEU A 161 7.29 -9.51 -6.14
N PHE A 162 8.58 -9.67 -5.87
CA PHE A 162 9.61 -8.86 -6.52
C PHE A 162 9.81 -9.25 -7.99
N SER A 163 9.45 -10.47 -8.42
CA SER A 163 9.37 -10.74 -9.86
C SER A 163 8.31 -9.89 -10.56
N GLN A 164 7.21 -9.53 -9.89
CA GLN A 164 6.21 -8.61 -10.43
C GLN A 164 6.70 -7.15 -10.39
N VAL A 165 7.38 -6.75 -9.32
CA VAL A 165 8.00 -5.41 -9.22
C VAL A 165 9.06 -5.20 -10.32
N GLU A 166 9.86 -6.22 -10.61
CA GLU A 166 10.83 -6.24 -11.72
C GLU A 166 10.13 -6.12 -13.08
N ASP A 167 8.99 -6.77 -13.28
CA ASP A 167 8.20 -6.62 -14.50
C ASP A 167 7.70 -5.18 -14.68
N LEU A 168 7.10 -4.59 -13.65
CA LEU A 168 6.69 -3.18 -13.65
C LEU A 168 7.87 -2.24 -13.95
N HIS A 169 9.03 -2.47 -13.34
CA HIS A 169 10.26 -1.71 -13.62
C HIS A 169 10.69 -1.87 -15.09
N SER A 170 10.61 -3.08 -15.65
CA SER A 170 10.93 -3.33 -17.06
C SER A 170 10.03 -2.54 -18.03
N LYS A 171 8.80 -2.18 -17.62
CA LYS A 171 7.89 -1.32 -18.39
C LYS A 171 8.11 0.18 -18.21
N GLY A 172 9.04 0.58 -17.34
CA GLY A 172 9.40 1.97 -17.10
C GLY A 172 8.98 2.52 -15.73
N ALA A 173 8.42 1.71 -14.83
CA ALA A 173 8.18 2.15 -13.46
C ALA A 173 9.51 2.47 -12.76
N ARG A 174 9.62 3.64 -12.12
CA ARG A 174 10.84 4.05 -11.38
C ARG A 174 10.60 4.49 -9.96
N SER A 175 9.36 4.84 -9.61
CA SER A 175 8.99 5.23 -8.26
C SER A 175 8.01 4.25 -7.65
N PHE A 176 8.34 3.75 -6.46
CA PHE A 176 7.59 2.71 -5.77
C PHE A 176 7.29 3.10 -4.31
N LEU A 177 6.10 2.74 -3.87
CA LEU A 177 5.66 2.81 -2.48
C LEU A 177 5.30 1.40 -2.00
N PHE A 178 5.90 0.96 -0.90
CA PHE A 178 5.55 -0.29 -0.24
C PHE A 178 5.01 0.00 1.16
N LEU A 179 3.90 -0.64 1.53
CA LEU A 179 3.38 -0.60 2.89
C LEU A 179 3.62 -1.96 3.55
N THR A 180 4.12 -1.95 4.79
CA THR A 180 4.23 -3.18 5.59
C THR A 180 2.83 -3.68 5.99
N VAL A 181 2.70 -4.98 6.28
CA VAL A 181 1.47 -5.54 6.83
C VAL A 181 1.24 -4.93 8.22
N PRO A 182 0.05 -4.35 8.48
CA PRO A 182 -0.24 -3.71 9.77
C PRO A 182 -0.34 -4.73 10.90
N SER A 183 -0.53 -4.26 12.13
CA SER A 183 -0.68 -5.09 13.33
C SER A 183 -2.01 -5.87 13.37
N VAL A 184 -2.29 -6.64 12.31
CA VAL A 184 -3.52 -7.45 12.15
C VAL A 184 -3.64 -8.52 13.24
N ASN A 185 -2.56 -8.88 13.92
CA ASN A 185 -2.61 -9.73 15.12
C ASN A 185 -3.45 -9.14 16.27
N ARG A 186 -3.78 -7.85 16.20
CA ARG A 186 -4.67 -7.14 17.13
C ARG A 186 -6.09 -6.96 16.59
N ALA A 187 -6.39 -7.47 15.40
CA ALA A 187 -7.74 -7.45 14.88
C ALA A 187 -8.64 -8.43 15.65
N PRO A 188 -9.97 -8.17 15.74
CA PRO A 188 -10.91 -9.02 16.46
C PRO A 188 -10.80 -10.50 16.06
N LEU A 189 -10.59 -10.79 14.76
CA LEU A 189 -10.40 -12.14 14.23
C LEU A 189 -9.35 -12.95 15.01
N TYR A 190 -8.19 -12.38 15.30
CA TYR A 190 -7.10 -13.09 15.96
C TYR A 190 -7.17 -12.99 17.49
N ILE A 191 -7.77 -11.92 18.03
CA ILE A 191 -8.03 -11.80 19.46
C ILE A 191 -9.01 -12.89 19.92
N GLN A 192 -10.10 -13.11 19.15
CA GLN A 192 -11.12 -14.10 19.48
C GLN A 192 -10.60 -15.55 19.41
N GLN A 193 -9.59 -15.82 18.58
CA GLN A 193 -8.89 -17.11 18.54
C GLN A 193 -7.97 -17.34 19.75
N GLY A 194 -7.76 -16.32 20.59
CA GLY A 194 -7.02 -16.38 21.83
C GLY A 194 -5.56 -15.93 21.73
N PRO A 195 -4.90 -15.72 22.88
CA PRO A 195 -3.60 -15.04 22.95
C PRO A 195 -2.47 -15.77 22.20
N LYS A 196 -2.54 -17.10 22.11
CA LYS A 196 -1.55 -17.89 21.35
C LYS A 196 -1.65 -17.64 19.85
N ALA A 197 -2.87 -17.56 19.31
CA ALA A 197 -3.09 -17.27 17.89
C ALA A 197 -2.65 -15.84 17.55
N ALA A 198 -3.05 -14.86 18.38
CA ALA A 198 -2.60 -13.47 18.23
C ALA A 198 -1.06 -13.34 18.28
N ALA A 199 -0.39 -13.98 19.23
CA ALA A 199 1.08 -13.94 19.32
C ALA A 199 1.77 -14.58 18.09
N LYS A 200 1.23 -15.72 17.62
CA LYS A 200 1.73 -16.38 16.41
C LYS A 200 1.54 -15.51 15.17
N MET A 201 0.38 -14.88 15.03
CA MET A 201 0.11 -13.93 13.94
C MET A 201 1.08 -12.75 13.99
N GLY A 202 1.32 -12.17 15.16
CA GLY A 202 2.29 -11.07 15.32
C GLY A 202 3.71 -11.47 14.90
N THR A 203 4.13 -12.70 15.26
CA THR A 203 5.43 -13.25 14.84
C THR A 203 5.52 -13.41 13.32
N ASN A 204 4.46 -13.95 12.69
CA ASN A 204 4.41 -14.13 11.24
C ASN A 204 4.42 -12.79 10.50
N VAL A 205 3.66 -11.80 10.96
CA VAL A 205 3.66 -10.44 10.39
C VAL A 205 5.05 -9.81 10.50
N ALA A 206 5.71 -9.92 11.65
CA ALA A 206 7.06 -9.38 11.84
C ALA A 206 8.09 -10.03 10.89
N GLU A 207 8.02 -11.34 10.71
CA GLU A 207 8.88 -12.07 9.76
C GLU A 207 8.63 -11.60 8.32
N TYR A 208 7.36 -11.54 7.89
CA TYR A 208 6.99 -11.08 6.55
C TYR A 208 7.48 -9.65 6.30
N ASN A 209 7.22 -8.73 7.21
CA ASN A 209 7.63 -7.33 7.10
C ASN A 209 9.16 -7.18 7.06
N THR A 210 9.89 -7.97 7.86
CA THR A 210 11.36 -7.99 7.81
C THR A 210 11.85 -8.37 6.42
N GLN A 211 11.30 -9.42 5.84
CA GLN A 211 11.69 -9.86 4.49
C GLN A 211 11.26 -8.88 3.40
N LEU A 212 10.07 -8.28 3.49
CA LEU A 212 9.63 -7.23 2.57
C LEU A 212 10.63 -6.06 2.56
N THR A 213 10.98 -5.53 3.74
CA THR A 213 11.94 -4.41 3.81
C THR A 213 13.33 -4.78 3.30
N GLN A 214 13.77 -6.03 3.53
CA GLN A 214 15.04 -6.52 2.99
C GLN A 214 15.01 -6.63 1.46
N SER A 215 13.94 -7.17 0.89
CA SER A 215 13.77 -7.29 -0.56
C SER A 215 13.67 -5.93 -1.23
N VAL A 216 13.01 -4.93 -0.61
CA VAL A 216 13.04 -3.54 -1.10
C VAL A 216 14.46 -2.98 -1.13
N ARG A 217 15.27 -3.20 -0.08
CA ARG A 217 16.69 -2.78 -0.07
C ARG A 217 17.50 -3.44 -1.18
N THR A 218 17.31 -4.75 -1.37
CA THR A 218 17.96 -5.50 -2.45
C THR A 218 17.57 -4.96 -3.82
N PHE A 219 16.28 -4.74 -4.06
CA PHE A 219 15.78 -4.15 -5.31
C PHE A 219 16.39 -2.77 -5.58
N LYS A 220 16.42 -1.89 -4.57
CA LYS A 220 17.09 -0.58 -4.67
C LYS A 220 18.57 -0.69 -5.02
N SER A 221 19.29 -1.65 -4.43
CA SER A 221 20.71 -1.85 -4.72
C SER A 221 20.99 -2.37 -6.13
N LYS A 222 20.03 -3.13 -6.70
CA LYS A 222 20.15 -3.74 -8.03
C LYS A 222 19.85 -2.75 -9.16
N HIS A 223 18.99 -1.75 -8.91
CA HIS A 223 18.49 -0.82 -9.92
C HIS A 223 18.85 0.63 -9.58
N PRO A 224 20.05 1.11 -9.98
CA PRO A 224 20.50 2.47 -9.68
C PRO A 224 19.73 3.55 -10.45
N ASP A 225 18.90 3.16 -11.42
CA ASP A 225 18.03 4.05 -12.20
C ASP A 225 16.66 4.28 -11.56
N LEU A 226 16.37 3.63 -10.42
CA LEU A 226 15.20 3.94 -9.61
C LEU A 226 15.24 5.38 -9.12
N ASP A 227 14.04 5.94 -9.01
CA ASP A 227 13.85 7.33 -8.60
C ASP A 227 13.49 7.41 -7.11
N THR A 228 12.20 7.38 -6.75
CA THR A 228 11.77 7.33 -5.34
C THR A 228 11.32 5.93 -4.94
N VAL A 229 11.97 5.32 -3.94
CA VAL A 229 11.47 4.07 -3.32
C VAL A 229 11.30 4.24 -1.83
N THR A 230 10.03 4.25 -1.41
CA THR A 230 9.58 4.50 -0.04
C THR A 230 8.95 3.25 0.56
N VAL A 231 9.31 2.94 1.81
CA VAL A 231 8.61 1.94 2.62
C VAL A 231 7.93 2.68 3.77
N VAL A 232 6.63 2.55 3.89
CA VAL A 232 5.87 3.04 5.04
C VAL A 232 5.60 1.86 5.96
N ASP A 233 6.19 1.91 7.16
CA ASP A 233 5.89 0.93 8.19
C ASP A 233 4.55 1.28 8.85
N THR A 234 3.55 0.43 8.63
CA THR A 234 2.18 0.62 9.11
C THR A 234 2.01 0.18 10.57
N GLN A 235 2.91 -0.65 11.10
CA GLN A 235 2.80 -1.17 12.46
C GLN A 235 2.83 -0.08 13.54
N PRO A 236 3.78 0.88 13.54
CA PRO A 236 3.77 1.98 14.50
C PRO A 236 2.48 2.79 14.45
N ILE A 237 1.93 3.05 13.25
CA ILE A 237 0.69 3.81 13.07
C ILE A 237 -0.48 3.07 13.73
N PHE A 238 -0.67 1.78 13.39
CA PHE A 238 -1.73 0.98 13.96
C PHE A 238 -1.57 0.82 15.48
N ASN A 239 -0.35 0.57 15.96
CA ASN A 239 -0.11 0.37 17.39
C ASN A 239 -0.39 1.64 18.19
N VAL A 240 0.03 2.82 17.72
CA VAL A 240 -0.27 4.10 18.41
C VAL A 240 -1.78 4.32 18.52
N LEU A 241 -2.52 4.09 17.44
CA LEU A 241 -3.98 4.25 17.43
C LEU A 241 -4.66 3.26 18.37
N LEU A 242 -4.24 1.98 18.36
CA LEU A 242 -4.82 0.94 19.19
C LEU A 242 -4.43 1.07 20.68
N ASP A 243 -3.24 1.60 20.98
CA ASP A 243 -2.75 1.79 22.35
C ASP A 243 -3.35 3.05 23.01
N ASN A 244 -3.66 4.07 22.21
CA ASN A 244 -4.19 5.37 22.68
C ASN A 244 -5.61 5.62 22.17
N TRP A 245 -6.39 4.55 22.01
CA TRP A 245 -7.63 4.58 21.24
C TRP A 245 -8.68 5.56 21.77
N GLN A 246 -8.79 5.74 23.09
CA GLN A 246 -9.69 6.76 23.66
C GLN A 246 -9.29 8.18 23.27
N THR A 247 -7.99 8.48 23.18
CA THR A 247 -7.49 9.80 22.75
C THR A 247 -7.89 10.09 21.31
N PHE A 248 -7.93 9.06 20.47
CA PHE A 248 -8.40 9.17 19.08
C PHE A 248 -9.92 9.07 18.93
N GLY A 249 -10.67 8.98 20.03
CA GLY A 249 -12.13 8.98 20.03
C GLY A 249 -12.76 7.64 19.63
N PHE A 250 -11.98 6.57 19.58
CA PHE A 250 -12.53 5.24 19.38
C PHE A 250 -13.31 4.79 20.61
N VAL A 251 -14.31 3.92 20.43
CA VAL A 251 -15.08 3.27 21.52
C VAL A 251 -14.70 1.82 21.72
N ASN A 252 -14.12 1.18 20.70
CA ASN A 252 -13.71 -0.22 20.74
C ASN A 252 -12.58 -0.50 19.73
N VAL A 253 -11.57 -1.25 20.18
CA VAL A 253 -10.41 -1.68 19.37
C VAL A 253 -10.13 -3.18 19.40
N THR A 254 -10.92 -3.96 20.14
CA THR A 254 -10.80 -5.42 20.26
C THR A 254 -11.98 -6.17 19.64
N GLY A 255 -13.02 -5.45 19.24
CA GLY A 255 -14.24 -5.91 18.59
C GLY A 255 -14.81 -4.83 17.69
N TYR A 256 -16.02 -5.06 17.21
CA TYR A 256 -16.76 -4.20 16.29
C TYR A 256 -18.26 -4.28 16.62
N CYS A 257 -19.07 -3.40 16.04
CA CYS A 257 -20.53 -3.54 16.10
C CYS A 257 -20.98 -4.49 14.98
N GLU A 258 -21.54 -5.65 15.33
CA GLU A 258 -21.99 -6.66 14.35
C GLU A 258 -22.98 -6.08 13.33
N ALA A 259 -23.84 -5.13 13.74
CA ALA A 259 -24.79 -4.48 12.84
C ALA A 259 -24.11 -3.66 11.72
N TYR A 260 -22.82 -3.32 11.85
CA TYR A 260 -22.06 -2.54 10.86
C TYR A 260 -21.11 -3.40 10.02
N GLU A 261 -20.96 -4.70 10.29
CA GLU A 261 -19.87 -5.51 9.75
C GLU A 261 -19.84 -5.62 8.21
N ASN A 262 -20.99 -5.37 7.58
CA ASN A 262 -21.20 -5.37 6.11
C ASN A 262 -21.35 -3.96 5.53
N GLY A 263 -20.95 -2.93 6.28
CA GLY A 263 -21.10 -1.53 5.92
C GLY A 263 -22.42 -0.92 6.40
N THR A 264 -22.51 0.40 6.29
CA THR A 264 -23.62 1.21 6.79
C THR A 264 -24.14 2.18 5.72
N PRO A 265 -25.38 2.68 5.85
CA PRO A 265 -25.92 3.66 4.90
C PRO A 265 -25.16 4.99 4.84
N THR A 266 -24.53 5.41 5.96
CA THR A 266 -23.78 6.67 6.06
C THR A 266 -22.61 6.52 7.02
N THR A 267 -21.55 7.31 6.83
CA THR A 267 -20.35 7.28 7.69
C THR A 267 -20.56 7.74 9.13
N THR A 268 -21.77 8.23 9.46
CA THR A 268 -22.18 8.61 10.82
C THR A 268 -23.39 7.79 11.29
N TYR A 269 -23.66 6.66 10.64
CA TYR A 269 -24.78 5.80 10.96
C TYR A 269 -24.69 5.29 12.40
N GLN A 270 -25.84 5.21 13.05
CA GLN A 270 -25.97 4.73 14.43
C GLN A 270 -27.23 3.89 14.57
N VAL A 271 -27.14 2.82 15.36
CA VAL A 271 -28.28 1.99 15.78
C VAL A 271 -28.28 1.90 17.30
N GLU A 272 -29.37 1.40 17.88
CA GLU A 272 -29.43 1.08 19.32
C GLU A 272 -28.28 0.13 19.70
N ASP A 273 -27.72 0.31 20.90
CA ASP A 273 -26.59 -0.46 21.45
C ASP A 273 -25.22 -0.32 20.76
N CYS A 274 -25.11 0.45 19.68
CA CYS A 274 -23.84 0.81 19.06
C CYS A 274 -23.59 2.32 19.08
N ALA A 275 -22.32 2.70 19.26
CA ALA A 275 -21.89 4.08 18.98
C ALA A 275 -22.00 4.36 17.47
N PRO A 276 -21.92 5.62 17.02
CA PRO A 276 -21.79 5.90 15.59
C PRO A 276 -20.64 5.09 14.96
N VAL A 277 -20.83 4.58 13.74
CA VAL A 277 -19.84 3.70 13.09
C VAL A 277 -18.44 4.32 13.04
N SER A 278 -18.34 5.64 12.83
CA SER A 278 -17.07 6.39 12.83
C SER A 278 -16.28 6.33 14.14
N ASN A 279 -16.90 5.92 15.26
CA ASN A 279 -16.25 5.76 16.55
C ASN A 279 -15.62 4.36 16.75
N TYR A 280 -15.74 3.42 15.82
CA TYR A 280 -15.05 2.15 15.93
C TYR A 280 -13.69 2.19 15.22
N PHE A 281 -12.74 1.35 15.64
CA PHE A 281 -11.51 1.16 14.89
C PHE A 281 -11.71 0.14 13.77
N TRP A 282 -12.37 -0.98 14.10
CA TRP A 282 -12.65 -2.09 13.19
C TRP A 282 -14.10 -2.02 12.70
N LEU A 283 -14.29 -2.17 11.38
CA LEU A 283 -15.62 -2.33 10.77
C LEU A 283 -16.17 -3.74 11.05
N ASN A 284 -15.32 -4.74 10.83
CA ASN A 284 -15.60 -6.16 11.04
C ASN A 284 -14.40 -6.82 11.72
N ASP A 285 -14.28 -8.14 11.62
CA ASP A 285 -13.24 -8.89 12.32
C ASP A 285 -11.80 -8.62 11.85
N LEU A 286 -11.61 -8.00 10.68
CA LEU A 286 -10.28 -7.81 10.08
C LEU A 286 -10.05 -6.42 9.48
N HIS A 287 -11.09 -5.68 9.07
CA HIS A 287 -10.93 -4.46 8.29
C HIS A 287 -11.10 -3.20 9.14
N PRO A 288 -10.15 -2.25 9.11
CA PRO A 288 -10.26 -1.01 9.84
C PRO A 288 -11.17 -0.01 9.10
N LEU A 289 -11.78 0.90 9.85
CA LEU A 289 -12.68 1.90 9.31
C LEU A 289 -11.96 3.01 8.52
N PHE A 290 -12.73 3.73 7.71
CA PHE A 290 -12.25 4.86 6.90
C PHE A 290 -11.51 5.91 7.75
N THR A 291 -11.84 6.07 9.04
CA THR A 291 -11.13 6.96 9.98
C THR A 291 -9.67 6.55 10.17
N VAL A 292 -9.40 5.25 10.28
CA VAL A 292 -8.04 4.69 10.36
C VAL A 292 -7.33 4.82 9.01
N HIS A 293 -8.02 4.54 7.90
CA HIS A 293 -7.49 4.72 6.55
C HIS A 293 -7.10 6.17 6.26
N ASN A 294 -7.85 7.14 6.77
CA ASN A 294 -7.54 8.57 6.65
C ASN A 294 -6.20 8.92 7.35
N ILE A 295 -6.02 8.45 8.58
CA ILE A 295 -4.78 8.65 9.34
C ILE A 295 -3.59 8.00 8.62
N LEU A 296 -3.77 6.78 8.11
CA LEU A 296 -2.76 6.12 7.31
C LEU A 296 -2.41 6.92 6.04
N ALA A 297 -3.41 7.38 5.30
CA ALA A 297 -3.19 8.17 4.09
C ALA A 297 -2.41 9.47 4.39
N LYS A 298 -2.69 10.11 5.52
CA LYS A 298 -1.92 11.28 5.98
C LYS A 298 -0.45 10.92 6.25
N ALA A 299 -0.20 9.81 6.94
CA ALA A 299 1.15 9.34 7.23
C ALA A 299 1.92 8.99 5.93
N VAL A 300 1.25 8.32 4.98
CA VAL A 300 1.81 8.02 3.65
C VAL A 300 2.14 9.30 2.88
N SER A 301 1.22 10.26 2.81
CA SER A 301 1.46 11.56 2.16
C SER A 301 2.67 12.29 2.76
N THR A 302 2.82 12.22 4.08
CA THR A 302 3.96 12.81 4.80
C THR A 302 5.28 12.12 4.42
N ALA A 303 5.30 10.78 4.39
CA ALA A 303 6.44 9.98 3.98
C ALA A 303 6.87 10.27 2.52
N LEU A 304 5.90 10.33 1.59
CA LEU A 304 6.16 10.64 0.18
C LEU A 304 6.59 12.10 -0.05
N SER A 305 6.39 12.99 0.93
CA SER A 305 6.88 14.36 0.92
C SER A 305 8.29 14.51 1.50
N GLY A 306 8.96 13.40 1.84
CA GLY A 306 10.35 13.40 2.35
C GLY A 306 10.48 13.49 3.87
N TYR A 307 9.37 13.42 4.62
CA TYR A 307 9.38 13.39 6.08
C TYR A 307 9.09 11.97 6.58
N PRO A 308 10.08 11.24 7.15
CA PRO A 308 9.87 9.87 7.60
C PRO A 308 8.69 9.77 8.59
N ALA A 309 7.82 8.78 8.40
CA ALA A 309 6.64 8.59 9.28
C ALA A 309 7.01 8.41 10.77
N THR A 310 8.23 7.94 11.07
CA THR A 310 8.75 7.80 12.44
C THR A 310 9.08 9.13 13.13
N GLN A 311 9.08 10.26 12.43
CA GLN A 311 9.24 11.60 13.00
C GLN A 311 7.90 12.30 13.27
N ILE A 312 6.78 11.65 12.97
CA ILE A 312 5.46 12.20 13.25
C ILE A 312 5.12 11.87 14.70
N ALA A 313 5.27 12.86 15.59
CA ALA A 313 4.50 12.86 16.83
C ALA A 313 3.02 13.03 16.44
N ILE A 314 2.29 11.91 16.40
CA ILE A 314 0.83 11.89 16.32
C ILE A 314 0.30 12.09 17.74
#